data_AF-A0A931BYK4-F1
#
_entry.id   AF-A0A931BYK4-F1
#
_cell.length_a   1.000
_cell.length_b   1.000
_cell.length_c   1.000
_cell.angle_alpha   90.00
_cell.angle_beta   90.00
_cell.angle_gamma   90.00
#
_symmetry.space_group_name_H-M   'P 1'
#
loop_
_entity.id
_entity.type
_entity.pdbx_description
1 polymer ?
#
loop_
_entity_poly.entity_id
_entity_poly.type
_entity_poly.pdbx_seq_one_letter_code
_entity_poly.pdbx_strand_id
1 'polypeptide(L)'
;MEKNIDSEDRMHGSIFVLLKRFIEGLYDYSTWVKLLESTGHENSLYQMHEMYPTRDLFAIISKASETTGISAYELMEQFGEFLVPDLLLIYNKYIHPDWRTYEMLLNTERSMHGAVKKQDSRTNPPMLLVTKKGSRQLIVDYYSKRRMSGVAVGIIMGIARYYNESDKIAVTRLTAADEERVQIKVDFLT
;
A
#
# COMPACT_ATOMS: atom_id res chain seq x y z
N MET A 1 14.67 -26.67 24.43
CA MET A 1 13.28 -26.25 24.19
C MET A 1 13.30 -24.73 24.03
N GLU A 2 13.68 -24.25 22.86
CA GLU A 2 13.67 -22.81 22.55
C GLU A 2 12.28 -22.48 22.01
N LYS A 3 11.46 -21.85 22.87
CA LYS A 3 10.17 -21.32 22.45
C LYS A 3 10.44 -20.15 21.50
N ASN A 4 9.88 -20.26 20.30
CA ASN A 4 9.70 -19.21 19.29
C ASN A 4 9.80 -17.80 19.86
N ILE A 5 10.86 -17.08 19.46
CA ILE A 5 10.83 -15.63 19.47
C ILE A 5 9.76 -15.27 18.46
N ASP A 6 8.60 -14.83 18.94
CA ASP A 6 7.60 -14.16 18.12
C ASP A 6 8.28 -12.90 17.58
N SER A 7 8.86 -13.00 16.39
CA SER A 7 9.52 -11.86 15.76
C SER A 7 8.40 -10.89 15.38
N GLU A 8 8.28 -9.81 16.14
CA GLU A 8 7.36 -8.71 15.85
C GLU A 8 7.42 -8.35 14.36
N ASP A 9 6.27 -8.31 13.68
CA ASP A 9 6.22 -7.93 12.26
C ASP A 9 6.69 -6.48 12.10
N ARG A 10 7.58 -6.26 11.12
CA ARG A 10 8.18 -4.96 10.86
C ARG A 10 7.87 -4.47 9.46
N MET A 11 7.71 -3.16 9.35
CA MET A 11 7.48 -2.43 8.12
C MET A 11 8.70 -1.59 7.77
N HIS A 12 9.01 -1.52 6.49
CA HIS A 12 10.11 -0.71 5.98
C HIS A 12 9.82 0.78 6.20
N GLY A 13 10.82 1.53 6.68
CA GLY A 13 10.69 2.91 7.11
C GLY A 13 10.24 3.86 6.01
N SER A 14 10.44 3.50 4.74
CA SER A 14 9.87 4.26 3.62
C SER A 14 8.36 4.41 3.68
N ILE A 15 7.64 3.42 4.21
CA ILE A 15 6.18 3.49 4.35
C ILE A 15 5.79 4.53 5.41
N PHE A 16 6.55 4.64 6.51
CA PHE A 16 6.32 5.67 7.52
C PHE A 16 6.66 7.08 7.02
N VAL A 17 7.78 7.23 6.31
CA VAL A 17 8.18 8.51 5.72
C VAL A 17 7.15 8.99 4.69
N LEU A 18 6.63 8.08 3.87
CA LEU A 18 5.57 8.40 2.90
C LEU A 18 4.22 8.65 3.59
N LEU A 19 3.89 7.93 4.67
CA LEU A 19 2.68 8.20 5.46
C LEU A 19 2.72 9.59 6.08
N LYS A 20 3.87 10.01 6.61
CA LYS A 20 4.10 11.38 7.08
C LYS A 20 3.80 12.40 5.98
N ARG A 21 4.42 12.23 4.80
CA ARG A 21 4.20 13.13 3.65
C ARG A 21 2.72 13.17 3.23
N PHE A 22 2.04 12.03 3.23
CA PHE A 22 0.62 11.93 2.92
C PHE A 22 -0.24 12.72 3.91
N ILE A 23 -0.03 12.53 5.22
CA ILE A 23 -0.78 13.23 6.27
C ILE A 23 -0.50 14.74 6.23
N GLU A 24 0.76 15.14 6.09
CA GLU A 24 1.14 16.55 5.99
C GLU A 24 0.57 17.22 4.74
N GLY A 25 0.44 16.48 3.63
CA GLY A 25 -0.11 16.98 2.37
C GLY A 25 -1.64 17.09 2.36
N LEU A 26 -2.35 16.19 3.05
CA LEU A 26 -3.81 16.28 3.21
C LEU A 26 -4.24 17.34 4.22
N TYR A 27 -3.42 17.55 5.26
CA TYR A 27 -3.74 18.42 6.39
C TYR A 27 -2.64 19.47 6.57
N ASP A 28 -1.85 19.35 7.65
CA ASP A 28 -0.73 20.23 7.94
C ASP A 28 0.36 19.49 8.72
N TYR A 29 1.50 20.16 8.91
CA TYR A 29 2.61 19.66 9.72
C TYR A 29 2.19 19.34 11.17
N SER A 30 1.32 20.17 11.75
CA SER A 30 0.90 20.02 13.15
C SER A 30 0.12 18.72 13.38
N THR A 31 -0.59 18.24 12.35
CA THR A 31 -1.40 17.03 12.39
C THR A 31 -0.51 15.80 12.59
N TRP A 32 0.59 15.68 11.84
CA TRP A 32 1.53 14.58 12.01
C TRP A 32 2.14 14.55 13.42
N VAL A 33 2.56 15.72 13.94
CA VAL A 33 3.14 15.82 15.29
C VAL A 33 2.14 15.38 16.36
N LYS A 34 0.90 15.88 16.30
CA LYS A 34 -0.18 15.50 17.24
C LYS A 34 -0.50 14.01 17.18
N LEU A 35 -0.45 13.41 15.99
CA LEU A 35 -0.66 11.96 15.84
C LEU A 35 0.46 11.17 16.52
N LEU A 36 1.72 11.57 16.36
CA LEU A 36 2.84 10.93 17.05
C LEU A 36 2.73 11.06 18.57
N GLU A 37 2.43 12.25 19.09
CA GLU A 37 2.22 12.47 20.53
C GLU A 37 1.09 11.59 21.09
N SER A 38 -0.06 11.57 20.42
CA SER A 38 -1.23 10.80 20.89
C SER A 38 -1.07 9.28 20.76
N THR A 39 -0.06 8.81 20.04
CA THR A 39 0.26 7.38 19.87
C THR A 39 1.49 6.94 20.66
N GLY A 40 2.14 7.83 21.43
CA GLY A 40 3.35 7.52 22.20
C GLY A 40 4.60 7.38 21.33
N HIS A 41 4.61 8.07 20.19
CA HIS A 41 5.66 8.06 19.17
C HIS A 41 6.28 9.45 18.96
N GLU A 42 6.15 10.39 19.91
CA GLU A 42 6.59 11.78 19.81
C GLU A 42 8.09 11.94 19.51
N ASN A 43 8.91 10.97 19.92
CA ASN A 43 10.35 10.95 19.67
C ASN A 43 10.75 10.14 18.42
N SER A 44 9.78 9.63 17.66
CA SER A 44 10.03 8.79 16.49
C SER A 44 10.49 9.63 15.29
N LEU A 45 11.73 9.40 14.88
CA LEU A 45 12.31 9.94 13.63
C LEU A 45 12.46 8.81 12.62
N TYR A 46 11.39 8.54 11.85
CA TYR A 46 11.39 7.48 10.84
C TYR A 46 12.38 7.78 9.70
N GLN A 47 13.22 6.79 9.37
CA GLN A 47 14.23 6.86 8.32
C GLN A 47 13.93 5.81 7.24
N MET A 48 14.20 6.17 5.97
CA MET A 48 13.83 5.32 4.82
C MET A 48 14.43 3.92 4.87
N HIS A 49 15.67 3.75 5.35
CA HIS A 49 16.44 2.49 5.32
C HIS A 49 16.29 1.61 6.57
N GLU A 50 15.50 2.08 7.53
CA GLU A 50 15.26 1.40 8.81
C GLU A 50 13.98 0.56 8.78
N MET A 51 13.80 -0.30 9.79
CA MET A 51 12.60 -1.13 9.95
C MET A 51 11.92 -0.78 11.27
N TYR A 52 10.60 -0.64 11.29
CA TYR A 52 9.84 -0.26 12.48
C TYR A 52 8.70 -1.25 12.75
N PRO A 53 8.24 -1.40 14.00
CA PRO A 53 7.10 -2.26 14.31
C PRO A 53 5.88 -1.90 13.46
N THR A 54 5.30 -2.87 12.77
CA THR A 54 4.12 -2.60 11.92
C THR A 54 2.94 -2.10 12.75
N ARG A 55 2.85 -2.48 14.04
CA ARG A 55 1.82 -1.98 14.97
C ARG A 55 1.85 -0.45 15.12
N ASP A 56 3.01 0.19 15.01
CA ASP A 56 3.14 1.65 15.12
C ASP A 56 2.46 2.33 13.93
N LEU A 57 2.60 1.75 12.72
CA LEU A 57 1.90 2.21 11.52
C LEU A 57 0.38 2.16 11.72
N PHE A 58 -0.12 1.05 12.27
CA PHE A 58 -1.55 0.87 12.55
C PHE A 58 -2.07 1.79 13.65
N ALA A 59 -1.27 2.09 14.68
CA ALA A 59 -1.61 3.05 15.71
C ALA A 59 -1.81 4.45 15.10
N ILE A 60 -0.89 4.89 14.24
CA ILE A 60 -0.95 6.17 13.54
C ILE A 60 -2.17 6.23 12.61
N ILE A 61 -2.41 5.20 11.78
CA ILE A 61 -3.56 5.16 10.86
C ILE A 61 -4.89 5.15 11.64
N SER A 62 -4.99 4.34 12.71
CA SER A 62 -6.20 4.30 13.55
C SER A 62 -6.48 5.67 14.17
N LYS A 63 -5.46 6.32 14.70
CA LYS A 63 -5.60 7.66 15.28
C LYS A 63 -5.96 8.72 14.25
N ALA A 64 -5.38 8.65 13.06
CA ALA A 64 -5.75 9.52 11.94
C ALA A 64 -7.22 9.32 11.55
N SER A 65 -7.69 8.07 11.50
CA SER A 65 -9.10 7.74 11.24
C SER A 65 -10.03 8.39 12.27
N GLU A 66 -9.75 8.23 13.57
CA GLU A 66 -10.52 8.86 14.64
C GLU A 66 -10.55 10.40 14.52
N THR A 67 -9.40 11.00 14.22
CA THR A 67 -9.24 12.46 14.21
C THR A 67 -9.95 13.11 13.02
N THR A 68 -9.98 12.41 11.88
CA THR A 68 -10.48 12.93 10.59
C THR A 68 -11.93 12.53 10.31
N GLY A 69 -12.41 11.47 10.97
CA GLY A 69 -13.71 10.86 10.69
C GLY A 69 -13.75 9.99 9.43
N ILE A 70 -12.65 9.93 8.67
CA ILE A 70 -12.50 9.04 7.51
C ILE A 70 -12.20 7.63 8.03
N SER A 71 -12.80 6.59 7.45
CA SER A 71 -12.51 5.22 7.90
C SER A 71 -11.05 4.83 7.63
N ALA A 72 -10.49 3.96 8.47
CA ALA A 72 -9.11 3.48 8.28
C ALA A 72 -8.92 2.83 6.89
N TYR A 73 -9.95 2.17 6.37
CA TYR A 73 -9.92 1.57 5.03
C TYR A 73 -9.81 2.64 3.93
N GLU A 74 -10.64 3.68 3.97
CA GLU A 74 -10.59 4.79 2.99
C GLU A 74 -9.27 5.58 3.09
N LEU A 75 -8.74 5.78 4.31
CA LEU A 75 -7.41 6.38 4.50
C LEU A 75 -6.32 5.52 3.86
N MET A 76 -6.39 4.19 3.99
CA MET A 76 -5.46 3.28 3.33
C MET A 76 -5.59 3.34 1.80
N GLU A 77 -6.79 3.49 1.25
CA GLU A 77 -7.00 3.69 -0.19
C GLU A 77 -6.35 4.98 -0.68
N GLN A 78 -6.64 6.10 -0.01
CA GLN A 78 -6.03 7.40 -0.36
C GLN A 78 -4.50 7.36 -0.22
N PHE A 79 -3.99 6.71 0.82
CA PHE A 79 -2.56 6.54 1.02
C PHE A 79 -1.95 5.66 -0.08
N GLY A 80 -2.58 4.55 -0.44
CA GLY A 80 -2.12 3.67 -1.52
C GLY A 80 -2.02 4.40 -2.87
N GLU A 81 -3.00 5.25 -3.17
CA GLU A 81 -2.99 6.10 -4.36
C GLU A 81 -1.83 7.11 -4.33
N PHE A 82 -1.63 7.77 -3.17
CA PHE A 82 -0.53 8.72 -2.96
C PHE A 82 0.86 8.09 -3.15
N LEU A 83 1.04 6.81 -2.84
CA LEU A 83 2.33 6.12 -2.98
C LEU A 83 2.81 5.99 -4.43
N VAL A 84 1.89 5.97 -5.41
CA VAL A 84 2.20 5.49 -6.77
C VAL A 84 3.30 6.29 -7.48
N PRO A 85 3.29 7.64 -7.50
CA PRO A 85 4.35 8.39 -8.19
C PRO A 85 5.76 8.07 -7.67
N ASP A 86 5.93 8.00 -6.34
CA ASP A 86 7.20 7.64 -5.71
C ASP A 86 7.61 6.18 -6.02
N LEU A 87 6.67 5.24 -5.98
CA LEU A 87 6.93 3.83 -6.31
C LEU A 87 7.37 3.65 -7.76
N LEU A 88 6.68 4.31 -8.71
CA LEU A 88 7.02 4.22 -10.13
C LEU A 88 8.35 4.89 -10.43
N LEU A 89 8.69 5.99 -9.75
CA LEU A 89 10.00 6.64 -9.88
C LEU A 89 11.13 5.70 -9.41
N ILE A 90 10.99 5.09 -8.23
CA ILE A 90 12.02 4.24 -7.61
C ILE A 90 12.22 2.94 -8.40
N TYR A 91 11.14 2.33 -8.88
CA TYR A 91 11.16 1.01 -9.53
C TYR A 91 11.06 1.07 -11.05
N ASN A 92 11.19 2.25 -11.68
CA ASN A 92 11.05 2.43 -13.14
C ASN A 92 11.83 1.42 -13.98
N LYS A 93 13.05 1.05 -13.56
CA LYS A 93 13.94 0.13 -14.29
C LYS A 93 13.42 -1.32 -14.34
N TYR A 94 12.42 -1.65 -13.54
CA TYR A 94 11.75 -2.96 -13.53
C TYR A 94 10.41 -2.95 -14.28
N ILE A 95 10.03 -1.80 -14.82
CA ILE A 95 8.77 -1.58 -15.53
C ILE A 95 9.07 -1.50 -17.02
N HIS A 96 8.31 -2.26 -17.82
CA HIS A 96 8.41 -2.13 -19.27
C HIS A 96 7.78 -0.79 -19.72
N PRO A 97 8.41 -0.02 -20.62
CA PRO A 97 7.93 1.31 -21.01
C PRO A 97 6.52 1.32 -21.63
N ASP A 98 6.15 0.23 -22.30
CA ASP A 98 4.84 0.08 -22.93
C ASP A 98 3.73 -0.36 -21.96
N TRP A 99 4.05 -0.68 -20.70
CA TRP A 99 3.02 -1.06 -19.74
C TRP A 99 2.12 0.13 -19.40
N ARG A 100 0.82 -0.16 -19.32
CA ARG A 100 -0.21 0.71 -18.74
C ARG A 100 -0.85 0.00 -17.57
N THR A 101 -2.00 0.45 -17.10
CA THR A 101 -2.63 -0.10 -15.89
C THR A 101 -2.81 -1.62 -15.99
N TYR A 102 -3.31 -2.12 -17.12
CA TYR A 102 -3.54 -3.54 -17.32
C TYR A 102 -2.27 -4.38 -17.18
N GLU A 103 -1.21 -4.03 -17.91
CA GLU A 103 0.05 -4.77 -17.88
C GLU A 103 0.78 -4.60 -16.55
N MET A 104 0.72 -3.41 -15.94
CA MET A 104 1.27 -3.17 -14.61
C MET A 104 0.67 -4.15 -13.60
N LEU A 105 -0.66 -4.25 -13.52
CA LEU A 105 -1.32 -5.16 -12.57
C LEU A 105 -0.92 -6.61 -12.79
N LEU A 106 -0.83 -7.07 -14.04
CA LEU A 106 -0.40 -8.44 -14.36
C LEU A 106 1.04 -8.76 -13.95
N ASN A 107 1.91 -7.75 -13.92
CA ASN A 107 3.34 -7.96 -13.74
C ASN A 107 3.88 -7.51 -12.38
N THR A 108 3.11 -6.77 -11.56
CA THR A 108 3.56 -6.17 -10.29
C THR A 108 4.23 -7.17 -9.35
N GLU A 109 3.66 -8.36 -9.12
CA GLU A 109 4.24 -9.34 -8.19
C GLU A 109 5.65 -9.78 -8.63
N ARG A 110 5.81 -10.09 -9.92
CA ARG A 110 7.10 -10.56 -10.46
C ARG A 110 8.11 -9.43 -10.59
N SER A 111 7.67 -8.26 -11.02
CA SER A 111 8.53 -7.11 -11.31
C SER A 111 8.81 -6.31 -10.04
N MET A 112 7.88 -5.45 -9.63
CA MET A 112 8.06 -4.51 -8.52
C MET A 112 8.22 -5.22 -7.18
N HIS A 113 7.34 -6.15 -6.79
CA HIS A 113 7.50 -6.87 -5.52
C HIS A 113 8.75 -7.77 -5.53
N GLY A 114 9.07 -8.39 -6.67
CA GLY A 114 10.33 -9.12 -6.85
C GLY A 114 11.56 -8.23 -6.66
N ALA A 115 11.54 -7.01 -7.18
CA ALA A 115 12.59 -6.03 -7.01
C ALA A 115 12.73 -5.55 -5.55
N VAL A 116 11.60 -5.23 -4.90
CA VAL A 116 11.53 -4.86 -3.47
C VAL A 116 12.21 -5.92 -2.62
N LYS A 117 11.78 -7.19 -2.75
CA LYS A 117 12.34 -8.34 -2.01
C LYS A 117 13.84 -8.54 -2.28
N LYS A 118 14.29 -8.28 -3.51
CA LYS A 118 15.70 -8.43 -3.90
C LYS A 118 16.58 -7.31 -3.35
N GLN A 119 16.07 -6.07 -3.29
CA GLN A 119 16.84 -4.92 -2.82
C GLN A 119 17.00 -4.91 -1.30
N ASP A 120 15.97 -5.35 -0.56
CA ASP A 120 16.04 -5.51 0.88
C ASP A 120 15.27 -6.75 1.33
N SER A 121 16.00 -7.77 1.78
CA SER A 121 15.45 -9.06 2.21
C SER A 121 14.62 -8.98 3.49
N ARG A 122 14.65 -7.86 4.20
CA ARG A 122 13.80 -7.59 5.37
C ARG A 122 12.38 -7.19 4.96
N THR A 123 12.18 -6.80 3.71
CA THR A 123 10.86 -6.40 3.20
C THR A 123 9.96 -7.60 2.98
N ASN A 124 8.67 -7.39 3.23
CA ASN A 124 7.65 -8.41 3.04
C ASN A 124 6.39 -7.75 2.43
N PRO A 125 6.41 -7.39 1.12
CA PRO A 125 5.22 -6.86 0.45
C PRO A 125 4.13 -7.95 0.38
N PRO A 126 2.85 -7.57 0.14
CA PRO A 126 1.79 -8.56 -0.02
C PRO A 126 2.08 -9.47 -1.21
N MET A 127 1.56 -10.69 -1.17
CA MET A 127 1.55 -11.57 -2.33
C MET A 127 0.33 -11.24 -3.18
N LEU A 128 0.55 -11.03 -4.48
CA LEU A 128 -0.54 -10.84 -5.44
C LEU A 128 -0.58 -12.00 -6.43
N LEU A 129 -1.75 -12.58 -6.62
CA LEU A 129 -2.04 -13.46 -7.76
C LEU A 129 -3.06 -12.76 -8.66
N VAL A 130 -2.67 -12.46 -9.90
CA VAL A 130 -3.54 -11.75 -10.84
C VAL A 130 -4.01 -12.70 -11.95
N THR A 131 -5.31 -12.95 -11.98
CA THR A 131 -5.96 -13.85 -12.92
C THR A 131 -6.73 -13.05 -13.96
N LYS A 132 -6.51 -13.35 -15.25
CA LYS A 132 -7.30 -12.79 -16.35
C LYS A 132 -8.69 -13.45 -16.39
N LYS A 133 -9.73 -12.64 -16.54
CA LYS A 133 -11.10 -13.09 -16.80
C LYS A 133 -11.57 -12.47 -18.12
N GLY A 134 -11.35 -13.18 -19.22
CA GLY A 134 -11.57 -12.62 -20.56
C GLY A 134 -10.55 -11.52 -20.90
N SER A 135 -10.94 -10.58 -21.76
CA SER A 135 -10.05 -9.55 -22.31
C SER A 135 -10.00 -8.24 -21.52
N ARG A 136 -10.97 -7.98 -20.64
CA ARG A 136 -11.18 -6.67 -19.98
C ARG A 136 -11.38 -6.75 -18.47
N GLN A 137 -11.05 -7.87 -17.86
CA GLN A 137 -11.20 -8.01 -16.41
C GLN A 137 -9.99 -8.75 -15.83
N LEU A 138 -9.53 -8.24 -14.68
CA LEU A 138 -8.55 -8.88 -13.84
C LEU A 138 -9.17 -9.16 -12.47
N ILE A 139 -8.84 -10.31 -11.91
CA ILE A 139 -9.08 -10.64 -10.51
C ILE A 139 -7.72 -10.64 -9.82
N VAL A 140 -7.55 -9.75 -8.86
CA VAL A 140 -6.37 -9.61 -8.02
C VAL A 140 -6.68 -10.27 -6.68
N ASP A 141 -6.11 -11.45 -6.45
CA ASP A 141 -6.12 -12.09 -5.14
C ASP A 141 -4.94 -11.54 -4.32
N TYR A 142 -5.26 -10.67 -3.38
CA TYR A 142 -4.32 -10.09 -2.41
C TYR A 142 -4.16 -11.02 -1.21
N TYR A 143 -2.92 -11.25 -0.77
CA TYR A 143 -2.63 -11.96 0.49
C TYR A 143 -1.59 -11.23 1.36
N SER A 144 -1.95 -10.95 2.62
CA SER A 144 -1.02 -10.46 3.64
C SER A 144 -1.61 -10.56 5.05
N LYS A 145 -0.79 -10.99 6.02
CA LYS A 145 -1.13 -10.97 7.45
C LYS A 145 -1.47 -9.57 7.97
N ARG A 146 -0.97 -8.51 7.30
CA ARG A 146 -1.21 -7.11 7.68
C ARG A 146 -2.60 -6.61 7.31
N ARG A 147 -3.38 -7.31 6.49
CA ARG A 147 -4.78 -6.92 6.16
C ARG A 147 -4.93 -5.50 5.57
N MET A 148 -3.88 -4.99 4.93
CA MET A 148 -3.85 -3.65 4.30
C MET A 148 -4.42 -3.64 2.87
N SER A 149 -5.55 -4.31 2.63
CA SER A 149 -6.14 -4.40 1.29
C SER A 149 -6.57 -3.04 0.72
N GLY A 150 -6.91 -2.08 1.58
CA GLY A 150 -7.18 -0.69 1.17
C GLY A 150 -5.98 -0.06 0.46
N VAL A 151 -4.75 -0.30 0.93
CA VAL A 151 -3.54 0.17 0.24
C VAL A 151 -3.41 -0.46 -1.14
N ALA A 152 -3.74 -1.74 -1.29
CA ALA A 152 -3.71 -2.41 -2.59
C ALA A 152 -4.75 -1.82 -3.57
N VAL A 153 -5.98 -1.56 -3.11
CA VAL A 153 -7.02 -0.89 -3.92
C VAL A 153 -6.59 0.53 -4.31
N GLY A 154 -6.03 1.28 -3.36
CA GLY A 154 -5.46 2.61 -3.59
C GLY A 154 -4.37 2.61 -4.66
N ILE A 155 -3.44 1.65 -4.58
CA ILE A 155 -2.36 1.50 -5.58
C ILE A 155 -2.93 1.19 -6.97
N ILE A 156 -3.94 0.32 -7.08
CA ILE A 156 -4.59 0.02 -8.37
C ILE A 156 -5.15 1.30 -8.98
N MET A 157 -5.89 2.10 -8.20
CA MET A 157 -6.45 3.37 -8.65
C MET A 157 -5.36 4.41 -8.96
N GLY A 158 -4.31 4.48 -8.15
CA GLY A 158 -3.19 5.40 -8.38
C GLY A 158 -2.40 5.07 -9.64
N ILE A 159 -2.22 3.79 -9.98
CA ILE A 159 -1.62 3.37 -11.25
C ILE A 159 -2.49 3.85 -12.41
N ALA A 160 -3.81 3.67 -12.32
CA ALA A 160 -4.73 4.16 -13.35
C ALA A 160 -4.68 5.67 -13.50
N ARG A 161 -4.64 6.44 -12.40
CA ARG A 161 -4.48 7.89 -12.46
C ARG A 161 -3.14 8.28 -13.10
N TYR A 162 -2.05 7.62 -12.73
CA TYR A 162 -0.73 7.91 -13.29
C TYR A 162 -0.69 7.78 -14.82
N TYR A 163 -1.42 6.80 -15.38
CA TYR A 163 -1.51 6.60 -16.83
C TYR A 163 -2.69 7.31 -17.51
N ASN A 164 -3.45 8.15 -16.79
CA ASN A 164 -4.68 8.79 -17.29
C ASN A 164 -5.74 7.78 -17.78
N GLU A 165 -5.98 6.77 -16.96
CA GLU A 165 -6.94 5.67 -17.18
C GLU A 165 -7.92 5.49 -16.02
N SER A 166 -7.97 6.45 -15.07
CA SER A 166 -8.84 6.36 -13.90
C SER A 166 -10.34 6.34 -14.24
N ASP A 167 -10.72 6.96 -15.37
CA ASP A 167 -12.07 6.94 -15.93
C ASP A 167 -12.36 5.67 -16.77
N LYS A 168 -11.33 4.88 -17.06
CA LYS A 168 -11.38 3.66 -17.88
C LYS A 168 -11.31 2.39 -17.04
N ILE A 169 -11.31 2.48 -15.72
CA ILE A 169 -11.35 1.30 -14.86
C ILE A 169 -12.40 1.43 -13.77
N ALA A 170 -12.94 0.28 -13.35
CA ALA A 170 -13.72 0.15 -12.13
C ALA A 170 -13.06 -0.88 -11.22
N VAL A 171 -12.77 -0.49 -9.98
CA VAL A 171 -12.17 -1.36 -8.96
C VAL A 171 -13.26 -1.72 -7.95
N THR A 172 -13.46 -3.01 -7.72
CA THR A 172 -14.49 -3.51 -6.81
C THR A 172 -13.90 -4.59 -5.93
N ARG A 173 -13.92 -4.39 -4.61
CA ARG A 173 -13.60 -5.44 -3.66
C ARG A 173 -14.74 -6.47 -3.63
N LEU A 174 -14.40 -7.76 -3.73
CA LEU A 174 -15.37 -8.86 -3.75
C LEU A 174 -15.50 -9.59 -2.40
N THR A 175 -14.54 -9.41 -1.49
CA THR A 175 -14.54 -9.98 -0.13
C THR A 175 -14.35 -8.91 0.95
N ALA A 176 -14.33 -9.30 2.22
CA ALA A 176 -14.15 -8.35 3.33
C ALA A 176 -12.74 -7.74 3.32
N ALA A 177 -12.61 -6.48 3.76
CA ALA A 177 -11.35 -5.72 3.64
C ALA A 177 -10.30 -6.09 4.69
N ASP A 178 -10.76 -6.55 5.84
CA ASP A 178 -10.00 -6.82 7.06
C ASP A 178 -9.55 -8.29 7.16
N GLU A 179 -9.66 -9.03 6.05
CA GLU A 179 -9.16 -10.38 5.91
C GLU A 179 -7.71 -10.41 5.40
N GLU A 180 -6.98 -11.48 5.72
CA GLU A 180 -5.65 -11.67 5.15
C GLU A 180 -5.69 -11.91 3.64
N ARG A 181 -6.82 -12.42 3.13
CA ARG A 181 -7.08 -12.70 1.71
C ARG A 181 -8.20 -11.81 1.23
N VAL A 182 -7.93 -10.97 0.24
CA VAL A 182 -8.94 -10.08 -0.34
C VAL A 182 -8.96 -10.24 -1.84
N GLN A 183 -10.13 -10.51 -2.40
CA GLN A 183 -10.30 -10.56 -3.84
C GLN A 183 -10.76 -9.18 -4.34
N ILE A 184 -10.02 -8.64 -5.30
CA ILE A 184 -10.29 -7.33 -5.91
C ILE A 184 -10.51 -7.55 -7.40
N LYS A 185 -11.66 -7.13 -7.90
CA LYS A 185 -11.98 -7.14 -9.34
C LYS A 185 -11.62 -5.79 -9.95
N VAL A 186 -10.98 -5.81 -11.09
CA VAL A 186 -10.67 -4.63 -11.90
C VAL A 186 -11.28 -4.84 -13.29
N ASP A 187 -12.29 -4.05 -13.61
CA ASP A 187 -12.93 -4.02 -14.93
C ASP A 187 -12.34 -2.86 -15.76
N PHE A 188 -11.97 -3.12 -17.01
CA PHE A 188 -11.44 -2.14 -17.96
C PHE A 188 -12.57 -1.69 -18.90
N LEU A 189 -13.02 -0.46 -18.68
CA LEU A 189 -14.11 0.22 -19.38
C LEU A 189 -13.62 0.80 -20.71
N THR A 190 -14.50 0.85 -21.70
CA THR A 190 -14.24 1.44 -23.03
C THR A 190 -14.45 2.92 -23.05
#